data_AF-A0A9Q1E6U2-F1
#
_entry.id   AF-A0A9Q1E6U2-F1
#
_cell.length_a   1.000
_cell.length_b   1.000
_cell.length_c   1.000
_cell.angle_alpha   90.00
_cell.angle_beta   90.00
_cell.angle_gamma   90.00
#
_symmetry.space_group_name_H-M   'P 1'
#
loop_
_entity.id
_entity.type
_entity.pdbx_description
1 polymer ?
#
loop_
_entity_poly.entity_id
_entity_poly.type
_entity_poly.pdbx_seq_one_letter_code
_entity_poly.pdbx_strand_id
1 'polypeptide(L)'
;MEAKSPGISASCRKWAVSGSARKLKDNAADWHNLIMKWDRLNDDGSTIANQIVNLKLSKEPVKETDMAVEDGQTSIAQHAVTGSAAGSVLEDRCSALLAILEKMAHLVSKMEKLASSTKGVCELQAFQQERAGVCGPLFHTWPATHFEEAVSLLLGSYKEELALKEVIVGEIAHTSSPDLALVYLSCWLYQPYLDHSSKLQLESLLLETGHRPL
;
A
#
# COMPACT_ATOMS: atom_id res chain seq x y z
N MET A 1 -38.02 -30.12 -40.02
CA MET A 1 -36.67 -30.58 -39.61
C MET A 1 -36.04 -29.42 -38.85
N GLU A 2 -36.18 -29.43 -37.52
CA GLU A 2 -35.59 -28.39 -36.66
C GLU A 2 -34.15 -28.77 -36.33
N ALA A 3 -33.21 -27.91 -36.72
CA ALA A 3 -31.80 -28.04 -36.35
C ALA A 3 -31.60 -27.51 -34.94
N LYS A 4 -31.35 -28.42 -34.00
CA LYS A 4 -31.04 -28.09 -32.60
C LYS A 4 -29.58 -27.63 -32.52
N SER A 5 -29.40 -26.35 -32.19
CA SER A 5 -28.09 -25.73 -31.95
C SER A 5 -27.42 -26.39 -30.72
N PRO A 6 -26.13 -26.78 -30.78
CA PRO A 6 -25.45 -27.34 -29.62
C PRO A 6 -25.11 -26.20 -28.65
N GLY A 7 -25.69 -26.30 -27.45
CA GLY A 7 -25.47 -25.36 -26.37
C GLY A 7 -23.99 -25.21 -26.03
N ILE A 8 -23.58 -23.98 -25.80
CA ILE A 8 -22.31 -23.61 -25.17
C ILE A 8 -22.30 -24.28 -23.81
N SER A 9 -21.64 -25.42 -23.72
CA SER A 9 -21.36 -26.10 -22.47
C SER A 9 -20.48 -25.17 -21.65
N ALA A 10 -21.09 -24.51 -20.66
CA ALA A 10 -20.39 -23.88 -19.56
C ALA A 10 -19.62 -24.97 -18.81
N SER A 11 -18.46 -25.32 -19.35
CA SER A 11 -17.47 -26.15 -18.68
C SER A 11 -16.88 -25.29 -17.57
N CYS A 12 -17.57 -25.26 -16.44
CA CYS A 12 -16.95 -25.07 -15.15
C CYS A 12 -15.93 -26.21 -15.00
N ARG A 13 -14.75 -26.03 -15.62
CA ARG A 13 -13.63 -26.95 -15.56
C ARG A 13 -13.29 -27.03 -14.09
N LYS A 14 -13.69 -28.13 -13.46
CA LYS A 14 -13.34 -28.52 -12.09
C LYS A 14 -11.82 -28.34 -11.97
N TRP A 15 -11.40 -27.20 -11.42
CA TRP A 15 -9.98 -26.91 -11.19
C TRP A 15 -9.43 -28.12 -10.45
N ALA A 16 -8.47 -28.80 -11.10
CA ALA A 16 -7.92 -30.01 -10.55
C ALA A 16 -7.53 -29.74 -9.10
N VAL A 17 -7.98 -30.62 -8.20
CA VAL A 17 -7.82 -30.55 -6.75
C VAL A 17 -6.34 -30.79 -6.40
N SER A 18 -5.42 -30.02 -6.98
CA SER A 18 -4.01 -30.03 -6.63
C SER A 18 -3.81 -29.11 -5.42
N GLY A 19 -2.87 -29.49 -4.54
CA GLY A 19 -2.50 -28.65 -3.41
C GLY A 19 -2.01 -27.27 -3.87
N SER A 20 -1.32 -27.21 -5.01
CA SER A 20 -0.77 -25.98 -5.60
C SER A 20 -1.86 -24.97 -5.99
N ALA A 21 -2.90 -25.40 -6.70
CA ALA A 21 -3.99 -24.50 -7.12
C ALA A 21 -4.76 -23.95 -5.91
N ARG A 22 -5.06 -24.79 -4.92
CA ARG A 22 -5.69 -24.32 -3.67
C ARG A 22 -4.81 -23.29 -2.97
N LYS A 23 -3.51 -23.56 -2.85
CA LYS A 23 -2.58 -22.67 -2.15
C LYS A 23 -2.44 -21.31 -2.86
N LEU A 24 -2.38 -21.29 -4.20
CA LEU A 24 -2.36 -20.05 -4.97
C LEU A 24 -3.65 -19.25 -4.81
N LYS A 25 -4.80 -19.93 -4.75
CA LYS A 25 -6.09 -19.28 -4.47
C LYS A 25 -6.09 -18.62 -3.08
N ASP A 26 -5.67 -19.35 -2.05
CA ASP A 26 -5.59 -18.80 -0.69
C ASP A 26 -4.63 -17.59 -0.63
N ASN A 27 -3.45 -17.71 -1.28
CA ASN A 27 -2.49 -16.61 -1.35
C ASN A 27 -3.08 -15.37 -2.04
N ALA A 28 -3.89 -15.52 -3.10
CA ALA A 28 -4.54 -14.40 -3.78
C ALA A 28 -5.55 -13.67 -2.87
N ALA A 29 -6.32 -14.42 -2.08
CA ALA A 29 -7.21 -13.82 -1.07
C ALA A 29 -6.40 -13.06 0.00
N ASP A 30 -5.30 -13.63 0.46
CA ASP A 30 -4.41 -12.99 1.44
C ASP A 30 -3.79 -11.70 0.89
N TRP A 31 -3.39 -11.66 -0.38
CA TRP A 31 -2.92 -10.44 -1.05
C TRP A 31 -3.97 -9.33 -1.00
N HIS A 32 -5.21 -9.64 -1.39
CA HIS A 32 -6.30 -8.66 -1.31
C HIS A 32 -6.52 -8.17 0.13
N ASN A 33 -6.50 -9.07 1.11
CA ASN A 33 -6.68 -8.72 2.52
C ASN A 33 -5.54 -7.84 3.06
N LEU A 34 -4.30 -8.07 2.64
CA LEU A 34 -3.14 -7.25 3.04
C LEU A 34 -3.23 -5.86 2.41
N ILE A 35 -3.65 -5.75 1.15
CA ILE A 35 -3.83 -4.49 0.45
C ILE A 35 -4.96 -3.66 1.10
N MET A 36 -6.10 -4.29 1.40
CA MET A 36 -7.18 -3.61 2.14
C MET A 36 -6.76 -3.12 3.53
N LYS A 37 -5.81 -3.80 4.20
CA LYS A 37 -5.24 -3.34 5.48
C LYS A 37 -4.25 -2.20 5.27
N TRP A 38 -3.46 -2.26 4.20
CA TRP A 38 -2.55 -1.19 3.83
C TRP A 38 -3.32 0.11 3.57
N ASP A 39 -4.40 0.07 2.80
CA ASP A 39 -5.21 1.25 2.48
C ASP A 39 -5.76 1.93 3.74
N ARG A 40 -6.24 1.14 4.71
CA ARG A 40 -6.70 1.68 6.01
C ARG A 40 -5.58 2.36 6.79
N LEU A 41 -4.40 1.73 6.86
CA LEU A 41 -3.24 2.33 7.51
C LEU A 41 -2.78 3.59 6.78
N ASN A 42 -2.89 3.61 5.45
CA ASN A 42 -2.57 4.78 4.64
C ASN A 42 -3.49 5.97 4.98
N ASP A 43 -4.80 5.73 5.07
CA ASP A 43 -5.80 6.75 5.43
C ASP A 43 -5.58 7.28 6.85
N ASP A 44 -5.34 6.39 7.81
CA ASP A 44 -5.00 6.74 9.20
C ASP A 44 -3.72 7.58 9.25
N GLY A 45 -2.68 7.14 8.55
CA GLY A 45 -1.40 7.85 8.45
C GLY A 45 -1.54 9.21 7.78
N SER A 46 -2.37 9.34 6.74
CA SER A 46 -2.62 10.60 6.05
C SER A 46 -3.28 11.61 6.98
N THR A 47 -4.23 11.14 7.80
CA THR A 47 -4.88 11.98 8.81
C THR A 47 -3.87 12.51 9.83
N ILE A 48 -2.99 11.64 10.35
CA ILE A 48 -1.95 12.03 11.32
C ILE A 48 -0.92 12.98 10.68
N ALA A 49 -0.47 12.68 9.46
CA ALA A 49 0.46 13.52 8.71
C ALA A 49 -0.10 14.93 8.49
N ASN A 50 -1.37 15.04 8.09
CA ASN A 50 -2.05 16.34 7.96
C ASN A 50 -2.08 17.11 9.28
N GLN A 51 -2.33 16.45 10.40
CA GLN A 51 -2.30 17.09 11.72
C GLN A 51 -0.90 17.61 12.07
N ILE A 52 0.16 16.86 11.75
CA ILE A 52 1.55 17.30 11.95
C ILE A 52 1.83 18.59 11.18
N VAL A 53 1.48 18.63 9.89
CA VAL A 53 1.70 19.82 9.05
C VAL A 53 0.89 21.01 9.54
N ASN A 54 -0.38 20.81 9.91
CA ASN A 54 -1.23 21.89 10.43
C ASN A 54 -0.68 22.46 11.76
N LEU A 55 -0.21 21.60 12.67
CA LEU A 55 0.45 22.04 13.91
C LEU A 55 1.69 22.88 13.63
N LYS A 56 2.45 22.54 12.58
CA LYS A 56 3.63 23.32 12.18
C LYS A 56 3.27 24.67 11.58
N LEU A 57 2.31 24.71 10.66
CA LEU A 57 1.83 25.96 10.07
C LEU A 57 1.25 26.91 11.13
N SER A 58 0.54 26.38 12.13
CA SER A 58 0.00 27.19 13.23
C SER A 58 1.08 27.78 14.16
N LYS A 59 2.29 27.23 14.17
CA LYS A 59 3.43 27.72 14.97
C LYS A 59 4.22 28.82 14.27
N GLU A 60 4.10 28.95 12.95
CA GLU A 60 4.75 30.03 12.21
C GLU A 60 3.90 31.31 12.35
N PRO A 61 4.38 32.34 13.09
CA PRO A 61 3.71 33.63 13.04
C PRO A 61 3.84 34.15 11.62
N VAL A 62 2.70 34.49 11.02
CA VAL A 62 2.62 35.20 9.73
C VAL A 62 3.59 36.38 9.80
N LYS A 63 4.75 36.27 9.14
CA LYS A 63 5.63 37.40 8.90
C LYS A 63 5.01 38.21 7.76
N GLU A 64 3.96 38.95 8.08
CA GLU A 64 3.53 40.08 7.28
C GLU A 64 4.59 41.18 7.43
N THR A 65 5.57 41.18 6.55
CA THR A 65 6.28 42.40 6.19
C THR A 65 5.35 43.28 5.36
N ASP A 66 4.68 44.24 6.00
CA ASP A 66 4.93 45.66 5.71
C ASP A 66 4.11 46.63 6.60
N MET A 67 4.82 47.67 7.02
CA MET A 67 4.39 48.96 7.60
C MET A 67 4.49 49.15 9.14
N ALA A 68 5.41 50.06 9.48
CA ALA A 68 5.76 50.58 10.79
C ALA A 68 4.61 51.26 11.55
N VAL A 69 4.63 51.22 12.89
CA VAL A 69 4.88 52.35 13.82
C VAL A 69 4.85 51.80 15.28
N GLU A 70 5.72 52.32 16.14
CA GLU A 70 5.86 52.02 17.58
C GLU A 70 4.58 52.26 18.40
N ASP A 71 4.32 51.43 19.41
CA ASP A 71 4.27 51.87 20.82
C ASP A 71 4.26 50.64 21.76
N GLY A 72 4.90 50.76 22.90
CA GLY A 72 5.22 49.65 23.79
C GLY A 72 4.08 49.23 24.72
N GLN A 73 3.99 47.92 24.98
CA GLN A 73 3.80 47.42 26.35
C GLN A 73 4.06 45.91 26.45
N THR A 74 4.78 45.60 27.52
CA THR A 74 5.29 44.31 27.97
C THR A 74 4.19 43.26 28.20
N SER A 75 4.30 42.09 27.58
CA SER A 75 3.68 40.85 28.05
C SER A 75 4.58 39.62 27.81
N ILE A 76 5.79 39.66 28.36
CA ILE A 76 6.71 38.51 28.41
C ILE A 76 6.33 37.64 29.62
N ALA A 77 5.23 36.89 29.55
CA ALA A 77 4.90 35.89 30.58
C ALA A 77 3.93 34.76 30.16
N GLN A 78 3.46 34.69 28.90
CA GLN A 78 2.52 33.65 28.47
C GLN A 78 3.04 32.68 27.39
N HIS A 79 4.23 32.92 26.82
CA HIS A 79 4.76 32.09 25.71
C HIS A 79 5.57 30.87 26.13
N ALA A 80 6.12 30.82 27.36
CA ALA A 80 6.98 29.70 27.77
C ALA A 80 6.19 28.42 28.11
N VAL A 81 4.96 28.54 28.60
CA VAL A 81 4.13 27.39 29.02
C VAL A 81 3.42 26.74 27.82
N THR A 82 3.01 27.53 26.82
CA THR A 82 2.34 27.04 25.60
C THR A 82 3.31 26.38 24.61
N GLY A 83 4.57 26.83 24.54
CA GLY A 83 5.60 26.22 23.69
C GLY A 83 5.93 24.78 24.08
N SER A 84 5.93 24.45 25.38
CA SER A 84 6.20 23.11 25.89
C SER A 84 5.07 22.12 25.58
N ALA A 85 3.81 22.52 25.76
CA ALA A 85 2.65 21.67 25.45
C ALA A 85 2.47 21.45 23.93
N ALA A 86 2.72 22.46 23.10
CA ALA A 86 2.66 22.32 21.65
C ALA A 86 3.81 21.46 21.09
N GLY A 87 4.94 21.39 21.80
CA GLY A 87 6.03 20.46 21.51
C GLY A 87 5.63 19.01 21.77
N SER A 88 5.04 18.73 22.93
CA SER A 88 4.61 17.37 23.29
C SER A 88 3.53 16.83 22.36
N VAL A 89 2.55 17.67 21.96
CA VAL A 89 1.50 17.25 21.03
C VAL A 89 2.06 16.90 19.64
N LEU A 90 3.09 17.62 19.18
CA LEU A 90 3.75 17.30 17.91
C LEU A 90 4.52 15.98 18.01
N GLU A 91 5.26 15.79 19.10
CA GLU A 91 5.99 14.55 19.37
C GLU A 91 5.05 13.34 19.41
N ASP A 92 3.93 13.43 20.12
CA ASP A 92 2.91 12.38 20.18
C ASP A 92 2.38 12.01 18.79
N ARG A 93 2.20 12.99 17.91
CA ARG A 93 1.74 12.75 16.53
C ARG A 93 2.83 12.12 15.67
N CYS A 94 4.09 12.52 15.82
CA CYS A 94 5.22 11.86 15.15
C CYS A 94 5.34 10.40 15.60
N SER A 95 5.23 10.12 16.90
CA SER A 95 5.23 8.76 17.42
C SER A 95 4.05 7.94 16.89
N ALA A 96 2.86 8.53 16.80
CA ALA A 96 1.70 7.87 16.21
C ALA A 96 1.91 7.54 14.72
N LEU A 97 2.51 8.46 13.94
CA LEU A 97 2.80 8.25 12.53
C LEU A 97 3.87 7.17 12.33
N LEU A 98 4.92 7.16 13.16
CA LEU A 98 5.93 6.09 13.20
C LEU A 98 5.29 4.73 13.48
N ALA A 99 4.36 4.66 14.44
CA ALA A 99 3.64 3.41 14.73
C ALA A 99 2.76 2.93 13.57
N ILE A 100 2.22 3.83 12.74
CA ILE A 100 1.54 3.46 11.48
C ILE A 100 2.56 2.88 10.49
N LEU A 101 3.69 3.56 10.31
CA LEU A 101 4.75 3.12 9.39
C LEU A 101 5.30 1.73 9.76
N GLU A 102 5.52 1.46 11.04
CA GLU A 102 5.95 0.13 11.52
C GLU A 102 4.92 -0.97 11.19
N LYS A 103 3.63 -0.67 11.32
CA LYS A 103 2.57 -1.60 10.93
C LYS A 103 2.55 -1.83 9.41
N MET A 104 2.78 -0.78 8.61
CA MET A 104 2.89 -0.87 7.15
C MET A 104 4.10 -1.71 6.74
N ALA A 105 5.26 -1.51 7.37
CA ALA A 105 6.45 -2.33 7.18
C ALA A 105 6.16 -3.81 7.51
N HIS A 106 5.46 -4.06 8.61
CA HIS A 106 5.04 -5.41 8.96
C HIS A 106 4.06 -6.04 7.95
N LEU A 107 3.20 -5.26 7.30
CA LEU A 107 2.37 -5.75 6.18
C LEU A 107 3.22 -6.11 4.97
N VAL A 108 4.21 -5.28 4.60
CA VAL A 108 5.12 -5.58 3.49
C VAL A 108 5.94 -6.85 3.77
N SER A 109 6.41 -7.07 5.00
CA SER A 109 7.05 -8.34 5.36
C SER A 109 6.12 -9.56 5.25
N LYS A 110 4.81 -9.39 5.42
CA LYS A 110 3.83 -10.46 5.14
C LYS A 110 3.67 -10.69 3.65
N MET A 111 3.61 -9.62 2.86
CA MET A 111 3.60 -9.68 1.40
C MET A 111 4.83 -10.41 0.86
N GLU A 112 6.03 -10.17 1.39
CA GLU A 112 7.27 -10.88 1.04
C GLU A 112 7.18 -12.39 1.29
N LYS A 113 6.59 -12.77 2.44
CA LYS A 113 6.38 -14.18 2.79
C LYS A 113 5.37 -14.84 1.84
N LEU A 114 4.31 -14.14 1.45
CA LEU A 114 3.36 -14.63 0.45
C LEU A 114 3.98 -14.74 -0.94
N ALA A 115 4.83 -13.80 -1.34
CA ALA A 115 5.57 -13.87 -2.60
C ALA A 115 6.50 -15.09 -2.63
N SER A 116 7.27 -15.28 -1.56
CA SER A 116 8.14 -16.47 -1.40
C SER A 116 7.33 -17.77 -1.43
N SER A 117 6.17 -17.81 -0.76
CA SER A 117 5.27 -18.96 -0.80
C SER A 117 4.71 -19.21 -2.20
N THR A 118 4.36 -18.16 -2.93
CA THR A 118 3.83 -18.24 -4.31
C THR A 118 4.89 -18.80 -5.24
N LYS A 119 6.10 -18.26 -5.18
CA LYS A 119 7.27 -18.75 -5.92
C LYS A 119 7.52 -20.24 -5.69
N GLY A 120 7.58 -20.68 -4.42
CA GLY A 120 7.78 -22.09 -4.10
C GLY A 120 6.67 -23.02 -4.64
N VAL A 121 5.42 -22.53 -4.69
CA VAL A 121 4.31 -23.29 -5.30
C VAL A 121 4.46 -23.33 -6.82
N CYS A 122 4.88 -22.24 -7.46
CA CYS A 122 5.12 -22.18 -8.89
C CYS A 122 6.28 -23.07 -9.33
N GLU A 123 7.39 -23.08 -8.60
CA GLU A 123 8.54 -23.97 -8.84
C GLU A 123 8.15 -25.45 -8.68
N LEU A 124 7.38 -25.78 -7.65
CA LEU A 124 6.86 -27.13 -7.46
C LEU A 124 5.95 -27.55 -8.62
N GLN A 125 5.09 -26.65 -9.09
CA GLN A 125 4.22 -26.91 -10.22
C GLN A 125 5.02 -27.14 -11.50
N ALA A 126 6.03 -26.30 -11.77
CA ALA A 126 6.90 -26.44 -12.93
C ALA A 126 7.59 -27.82 -12.95
N PHE A 127 8.17 -28.22 -11.81
CA PHE A 127 8.79 -29.54 -11.67
C PHE A 127 7.82 -30.70 -11.93
N GLN A 128 6.58 -30.60 -11.46
CA GLN A 128 5.55 -31.62 -11.72
C GLN A 128 5.15 -31.67 -13.20
N GLN A 129 5.05 -30.52 -13.86
CA GLN A 129 4.69 -30.42 -15.28
C GLN A 129 5.78 -30.95 -16.20
N GLU A 130 7.05 -30.66 -15.90
CA GLU A 130 8.21 -31.21 -16.61
C GLU A 130 8.21 -32.75 -16.59
N ARG A 131 7.92 -33.35 -15.44
CA ARG A 131 7.83 -34.82 -15.30
C ARG A 131 6.64 -35.42 -16.03
N ALA A 132 5.53 -34.69 -16.11
CA ALA A 132 4.31 -35.14 -16.78
C ALA A 132 4.33 -34.91 -18.29
N GLY A 133 5.26 -34.08 -18.81
CA GLY A 133 5.30 -33.67 -20.21
C GLY A 133 4.10 -32.81 -20.64
N VAL A 134 3.36 -32.25 -19.69
CA VAL A 134 2.15 -31.45 -19.93
C VAL A 134 2.36 -30.03 -19.43
N CYS A 135 2.43 -29.07 -20.36
CA CYS A 135 2.41 -27.64 -20.06
C CYS A 135 1.00 -27.11 -20.30
N GLY A 136 0.39 -26.49 -19.30
CA GLY A 136 -0.95 -25.94 -19.39
C GLY A 136 -1.26 -24.94 -18.29
N PRO A 137 -2.30 -24.11 -18.47
CA PRO A 137 -2.72 -23.14 -17.47
C PRO A 137 -3.11 -23.83 -16.16
N LEU A 138 -2.80 -23.18 -15.05
CA LEU A 138 -3.08 -23.67 -13.70
C LEU A 138 -4.54 -23.40 -13.32
N PHE A 139 -5.08 -22.27 -13.80
CA PHE A 139 -6.47 -21.87 -13.61
C PHE A 139 -7.16 -21.60 -14.94
N HIS A 140 -7.49 -20.34 -15.24
CA HIS A 140 -8.23 -19.96 -16.44
C HIS A 140 -7.27 -19.85 -17.62
N THR A 141 -6.36 -18.88 -17.56
CA THR A 141 -5.44 -18.57 -18.66
C THR A 141 -3.97 -18.56 -18.22
N TRP A 142 -3.69 -18.40 -16.93
CA TRP A 142 -2.33 -18.23 -16.44
C TRP A 142 -1.57 -19.56 -16.22
N PRO A 143 -0.34 -19.70 -16.75
CA PRO A 143 0.62 -20.68 -16.26
C PRO A 143 1.20 -20.24 -14.91
N ALA A 144 1.93 -21.14 -14.23
CA ALA A 144 2.50 -20.87 -12.90
C ALA A 144 3.38 -19.60 -12.86
N THR A 145 4.16 -19.35 -13.92
CA THR A 145 5.10 -18.22 -13.98
C THR A 145 4.42 -16.86 -13.87
N HIS A 146 3.23 -16.70 -14.46
CA HIS A 146 2.51 -15.44 -14.44
C HIS A 146 2.06 -15.06 -13.01
N PHE A 147 1.74 -16.04 -12.17
CA PHE A 147 1.44 -15.78 -10.76
C PHE A 147 2.65 -15.22 -10.00
N GLU A 148 3.84 -15.77 -10.25
CA GLU A 148 5.08 -15.28 -9.63
C GLU A 148 5.42 -13.87 -10.12
N GLU A 149 5.32 -13.61 -11.42
CA GLU A 149 5.57 -12.31 -12.03
C GLU A 149 4.63 -11.23 -11.47
N ALA A 150 3.32 -11.50 -11.47
CA ALA A 150 2.31 -10.57 -10.96
C ALA A 150 2.53 -10.22 -9.49
N VAL A 151 2.80 -11.24 -8.66
CA VAL A 151 3.06 -11.07 -7.23
C VAL A 151 4.39 -10.35 -6.96
N SER A 152 5.41 -10.58 -7.80
CA SER A 152 6.71 -9.89 -7.70
C SER A 152 6.59 -8.41 -8.04
N LEU A 153 5.84 -8.07 -9.10
CA LEU A 153 5.53 -6.69 -9.47
C LEU A 153 4.76 -5.97 -8.37
N LEU A 154 3.70 -6.60 -7.84
CA LEU A 154 2.94 -6.08 -6.70
C LEU A 154 3.86 -5.79 -5.51
N LEU A 155 4.67 -6.77 -5.11
CA LEU A 155 5.59 -6.61 -3.98
C LEU A 155 6.58 -5.46 -4.20
N GLY A 156 7.10 -5.32 -5.42
CA GLY A 156 8.01 -4.23 -5.79
C GLY A 156 7.39 -2.86 -5.52
N SER A 157 6.19 -2.61 -6.05
CA SER A 157 5.45 -1.35 -5.85
C SER A 157 5.22 -1.02 -4.37
N TYR A 158 4.82 -2.01 -3.55
CA TYR A 158 4.61 -1.78 -2.12
C TYR A 158 5.90 -1.53 -1.34
N LYS A 159 7.04 -2.09 -1.77
CA LYS A 159 8.34 -1.79 -1.18
C LYS A 159 8.80 -0.37 -1.48
N GLU A 160 8.65 0.07 -2.73
CA GLU A 160 8.99 1.44 -3.13
C GLU A 160 8.12 2.47 -2.42
N GLU A 161 6.81 2.19 -2.32
CA GLU A 161 5.89 3.05 -1.58
C GLU A 161 6.24 3.11 -0.08
N LEU A 162 6.60 1.98 0.54
CA LEU A 162 7.04 1.96 1.93
C LEU A 162 8.31 2.81 2.12
N ALA A 163 9.30 2.66 1.25
CA ALA A 163 10.54 3.43 1.32
C ALA A 163 10.30 4.94 1.19
N LEU A 164 9.36 5.35 0.32
CA LEU A 164 8.93 6.75 0.26
C LEU A 164 8.30 7.21 1.58
N LYS A 165 7.41 6.40 2.16
CA LYS A 165 6.77 6.73 3.44
C LYS A 165 7.78 6.81 4.58
N GLU A 166 8.82 5.99 4.61
CA GLU A 166 9.93 6.09 5.56
C GLU A 166 10.64 7.45 5.47
N VAL A 167 10.93 7.92 4.25
CA VAL A 167 11.50 9.26 4.03
C VAL A 167 10.55 10.35 4.51
N ILE A 168 9.26 10.26 4.17
CA ILE A 168 8.25 11.25 4.58
C ILE A 168 8.18 11.35 6.10
N VAL A 169 8.09 10.23 6.82
CA VAL A 169 8.02 10.25 8.29
C VAL A 169 9.29 10.85 8.90
N GLY A 170 10.46 10.60 8.32
CA GLY A 170 11.72 11.18 8.74
C GLY A 170 11.80 12.71 8.57
N GLU A 171 11.12 13.28 7.57
CA GLU A 171 11.30 14.68 7.18
C GLU A 171 10.11 15.59 7.48
N ILE A 172 8.89 15.06 7.58
CA ILE A 172 7.64 15.86 7.65
C ILE A 172 7.60 16.79 8.86
N ALA A 173 8.12 16.34 10.00
CA ALA A 173 8.21 17.12 11.23
C ALA A 173 9.36 18.14 11.21
N HIS A 174 10.38 17.94 10.38
CA HIS A 174 11.62 18.72 10.38
C HIS A 174 11.70 19.77 9.27
N THR A 175 10.94 19.58 8.19
CA THR A 175 10.93 20.47 7.01
C THR A 175 10.47 21.89 7.33
N SER A 176 11.25 22.91 6.95
CA SER A 176 10.87 24.32 7.14
C SER A 176 10.10 24.94 5.97
N SER A 177 10.01 24.23 4.82
CA SER A 177 9.27 24.71 3.65
C SER A 177 7.82 24.22 3.69
N PRO A 178 6.82 25.12 3.69
CA PRO A 178 5.41 24.73 3.66
C PRO A 178 5.07 23.98 2.35
N ASP A 179 5.63 24.40 1.22
CA ASP A 179 5.43 23.76 -0.08
C ASP A 179 5.93 22.30 -0.06
N LEU A 180 7.12 22.06 0.50
CA LEU A 180 7.65 20.70 0.62
C LEU A 180 6.82 19.83 1.58
N ALA A 181 6.27 20.40 2.65
CA ALA A 181 5.34 19.69 3.52
C ALA A 181 4.06 19.27 2.77
N LEU A 182 3.52 20.14 1.91
CA LEU A 182 2.38 19.81 1.05
C LEU A 182 2.72 18.73 0.01
N VAL A 183 3.93 18.74 -0.54
CA VAL A 183 4.42 17.66 -1.42
C VAL A 183 4.43 16.33 -0.66
N TYR A 184 4.96 16.29 0.57
CA TYR A 184 4.94 15.06 1.38
C TYR A 184 3.53 14.56 1.69
N LEU A 185 2.60 15.46 2.03
CA LEU A 185 1.19 15.09 2.22
C LEU A 185 0.58 14.52 0.95
N SER A 186 0.86 15.13 -0.20
CA SER A 186 0.39 14.69 -1.50
C SER A 186 0.94 13.30 -1.85
N CYS A 187 2.25 13.10 -1.66
CA CYS A 187 2.90 11.82 -1.85
C CYS A 187 2.31 10.74 -0.95
N TRP A 188 2.07 11.03 0.33
CA TRP A 188 1.45 10.09 1.25
C TRP A 188 0.04 9.71 0.80
N LEU A 189 -0.77 10.69 0.40
CA LEU A 189 -2.17 10.49 0.01
C LEU A 189 -2.30 9.71 -1.30
N TYR A 190 -1.55 10.11 -2.33
CA TYR A 190 -1.73 9.58 -3.69
C TYR A 190 -0.91 8.31 -3.98
N GLN A 191 0.05 7.97 -3.13
CA GLN A 191 0.83 6.73 -3.20
C GLN A 191 1.44 6.48 -4.60
N PRO A 192 2.38 7.34 -5.04
CA PRO A 192 2.81 7.41 -6.44
C PRO A 192 3.41 6.11 -6.99
N TYR A 193 3.88 5.19 -6.13
CA TYR A 193 4.42 3.90 -6.55
C TYR A 193 3.34 2.80 -6.67
N LEU A 194 2.12 3.06 -6.20
CA LEU A 194 0.95 2.19 -6.34
C LEU A 194 0.08 2.66 -7.52
N ASP A 195 0.60 2.47 -8.73
CA ASP A 195 -0.03 2.93 -9.94
C ASP A 195 -1.15 2.00 -10.46
N HIS A 196 -1.64 2.28 -11.66
CA HIS A 196 -2.65 1.44 -12.32
C HIS A 196 -2.14 0.01 -12.58
N SER A 197 -0.82 -0.17 -12.76
CA SER A 197 -0.22 -1.49 -12.97
C SER A 197 -0.40 -2.36 -11.73
N SER A 198 -0.09 -1.85 -10.52
CA SER A 198 -0.27 -2.62 -9.28
C SER A 198 -1.73 -3.04 -9.10
N LYS A 199 -2.69 -2.14 -9.34
CA LYS A 199 -4.12 -2.47 -9.28
C LYS A 199 -4.52 -3.53 -10.31
N LEU A 200 -4.02 -3.41 -11.54
CA LEU A 200 -4.27 -4.37 -12.60
C LEU A 200 -3.72 -5.76 -12.25
N GLN A 201 -2.51 -5.84 -11.66
CA GLN A 201 -1.93 -7.11 -11.22
C GLN A 201 -2.82 -7.78 -10.15
N LEU A 202 -3.30 -7.03 -9.17
CA LEU A 202 -4.20 -7.56 -8.14
C LEU A 202 -5.51 -8.06 -8.74
N GLU A 203 -6.18 -7.26 -9.56
CA GLU A 203 -7.47 -7.65 -10.15
C GLU A 203 -7.31 -8.84 -11.10
N SER A 204 -6.20 -8.91 -11.86
CA SER A 204 -5.88 -10.06 -12.70
C SER A 204 -5.66 -11.33 -11.86
N LEU A 205 -4.91 -11.21 -10.76
CA LEU A 205 -4.68 -12.31 -9.82
C LEU A 205 -5.99 -12.83 -9.22
N LEU A 206 -6.89 -11.93 -8.84
CA LEU A 206 -8.19 -12.28 -8.25
C LEU A 206 -9.16 -12.87 -9.27
N LEU A 207 -9.16 -12.38 -10.50
CA LEU A 207 -9.93 -12.94 -11.60
C LEU A 207 -9.46 -14.34 -11.96
N GLU A 208 -8.15 -14.54 -12.13
CA GLU A 208 -7.57 -15.84 -12.47
C GLU A 208 -7.78 -16.91 -11.40
N THR A 209 -7.86 -16.51 -10.12
CA THR A 209 -8.12 -17.43 -9.01
C THR A 209 -9.61 -17.59 -8.68
N GLY A 210 -10.50 -16.94 -9.44
CA GLY A 210 -11.95 -17.02 -9.30
C GLY A 210 -12.51 -16.31 -8.07
N HIS A 211 -11.83 -15.27 -7.57
CA HIS A 211 -12.35 -14.34 -6.55
C HIS A 211 -13.13 -13.17 -7.16
N ARG A 212 -12.92 -12.91 -8.46
CA ARG A 212 -13.73 -11.99 -9.26
C ARG A 212 -14.48 -12.77 -10.34
N PRO A 213 -15.70 -12.34 -10.70
CA PRO A 213 -16.39 -12.89 -11.86
C PRO A 213 -15.63 -12.50 -13.15
N LEU A 214 -15.75 -13.38 -14.15
CA LEU A 214 -15.30 -13.15 -15.53
C LEU A 214 -16.34 -12.35 -16.32
#